data_AF-A0A523GNJ8-F1
#
_entry.id   AF-A0A523GNJ8-F1
#
_cell.length_a   1.000
_cell.length_b   1.000
_cell.length_c   1.000
_cell.angle_alpha   90.00
_cell.angle_beta   90.00
_cell.angle_gamma   90.00
#
_symmetry.space_group_name_H-M   'P 1'
#
loop_
_entity.id
_entity.type
_entity.pdbx_description
1 polymer ?
#
loop_
_entity_poly.entity_id
_entity_poly.type
_entity_poly.pdbx_seq_one_letter_code
_entity_poly.pdbx_strand_id
1 'polypeptide(L)'
;MHTKTVLKKTESASRVSGACLMTIVPLIILSTIVLSCSHHPHVNLDGPYWKDDDTKAIAEPSFEETNIIWTSVKRTTFDQGLELMDFDRNVRKLFGNPTQAKNTNSFDEVPNSSWFTNRHGHPYTRMTPEQIAAGPGITSGPDTSEIWNVFRLKSGGATLGFWIEDSKGDQYLIKFDPSEFPEMATAAATMGSRFFYACGYNVPQEVIVYWDPKNLRIKSGATKKDGKGNRIPVTMDDINSILAQVYKEPDGKIRSLASLNVGNVKGPFMYEGTRKGDLNDWCPHQHRRDLRGLYVMGSLINHYDLKDHNSMDVYVGEDGSGYLKHYLMDFGSTFGSDGSDAKIQSKGYANTFDMRDVGASIFALGLKTWAWQDIGMSGYPSVGRFESEIFQPNKFDVIQPNTAFEQMTYQDAYWGAKIVMAFSDED
;
A
#
# COMPACT_ATOMS: atom_id res chain seq x y z
N MET A 1 -42.35 79.44 -39.49
CA MET A 1 -42.70 78.38 -40.47
C MET A 1 -42.11 77.07 -39.95
N HIS A 2 -42.76 76.18 -39.19
CA HIS A 2 -44.05 75.50 -39.29
C HIS A 2 -44.23 74.61 -40.54
N THR A 3 -43.87 73.32 -40.42
CA THR A 3 -44.51 72.08 -40.94
C THR A 3 -43.61 70.88 -40.51
N LYS A 4 -43.96 69.90 -39.65
CA LYS A 4 -44.95 68.77 -39.74
C LYS A 4 -44.82 68.01 -41.08
N THR A 5 -44.70 66.69 -41.28
CA THR A 5 -44.93 65.40 -40.56
C THR A 5 -44.20 64.32 -41.43
N VAL A 6 -43.74 63.10 -41.04
CA VAL A 6 -44.48 61.83 -40.89
C VAL A 6 -43.48 60.67 -40.63
N LEU A 7 -43.86 59.80 -39.69
CA LEU A 7 -43.28 58.50 -39.33
C LEU A 7 -43.34 57.45 -40.47
N LYS A 8 -42.31 56.61 -40.59
CA LYS A 8 -42.47 55.21 -41.03
C LYS A 8 -41.61 54.28 -40.16
N LYS A 9 -42.30 53.50 -39.34
CA LYS A 9 -41.79 52.38 -38.55
C LYS A 9 -41.76 51.17 -39.49
N THR A 10 -40.60 50.53 -39.66
CA THR A 10 -40.51 49.19 -40.26
C THR A 10 -39.95 48.24 -39.21
N GLU A 11 -40.86 47.53 -38.57
CA GLU A 11 -40.56 46.28 -37.86
C GLU A 11 -40.29 45.19 -38.91
N SER A 12 -39.11 44.57 -38.88
CA SER A 12 -38.93 43.21 -39.40
C SER A 12 -38.34 42.34 -38.30
N ALA A 13 -39.23 41.61 -37.64
CA ALA A 13 -38.88 40.50 -36.77
C ALA A 13 -38.45 39.32 -37.65
N SER A 14 -37.16 38.99 -37.67
CA SER A 14 -36.70 37.69 -38.16
C SER A 14 -36.92 36.65 -37.05
N ARG A 15 -38.03 35.92 -37.19
CA ARG A 15 -38.27 34.65 -36.49
C ARG A 15 -37.16 33.66 -36.86
N VAL A 16 -36.18 33.49 -35.98
CA VAL A 16 -35.38 32.25 -35.96
C VAL A 16 -36.26 31.21 -35.26
N SER A 17 -36.74 30.24 -36.05
CA SER A 17 -37.59 29.16 -35.59
C SER A 17 -36.89 28.32 -34.51
N GLY A 18 -37.53 28.13 -33.36
CA GLY A 18 -37.03 27.32 -32.24
C GLY A 18 -36.75 25.84 -32.57
N ALA A 19 -37.15 25.38 -33.76
CA ALA A 19 -36.81 24.05 -34.26
C ALA A 19 -35.33 23.89 -34.66
N CYS A 20 -34.63 24.98 -35.01
CA CYS A 20 -33.22 24.91 -35.41
C CYS A 20 -32.27 24.81 -34.19
N LEU A 21 -32.65 25.40 -33.05
CA LEU A 21 -31.85 25.30 -31.82
C LEU A 21 -31.95 23.92 -31.15
N MET A 22 -33.08 23.23 -31.30
CA MET A 22 -33.30 21.89 -30.70
C MET A 22 -32.61 20.73 -31.44
N THR A 23 -32.12 20.93 -32.66
CA THR A 23 -31.34 19.93 -33.41
C THR A 23 -29.84 20.19 -33.37
N ILE A 24 -29.43 21.46 -33.25
CA ILE A 24 -28.00 21.83 -33.19
C ILE A 24 -27.39 21.46 -31.83
N VAL A 25 -28.12 21.61 -30.72
CA VAL A 25 -27.60 21.26 -29.39
C VAL A 25 -27.33 19.75 -29.22
N PRO A 26 -28.25 18.83 -29.61
CA PRO A 26 -27.95 17.40 -29.60
C PRO A 26 -26.83 17.03 -30.58
N LEU A 27 -26.71 17.69 -31.74
CA LEU A 27 -25.60 17.42 -32.68
C LEU A 27 -24.25 17.89 -32.13
N ILE A 28 -24.21 19.00 -31.41
CA ILE A 28 -22.98 19.47 -30.74
C ILE A 28 -22.61 18.51 -29.61
N ILE A 29 -23.59 18.05 -28.81
CA ILE A 29 -23.39 17.04 -27.75
C ILE A 29 -22.97 15.68 -28.34
N LEU A 30 -23.55 15.25 -29.47
CA LEU A 30 -23.17 14.02 -30.15
C LEU A 30 -21.77 14.15 -30.80
N SER A 31 -21.43 15.34 -31.30
CA SER A 31 -20.10 15.62 -31.87
C SER A 31 -19.00 15.65 -30.80
N THR A 32 -19.29 16.14 -29.58
CA THR A 32 -18.34 16.06 -28.46
C THR A 32 -18.21 14.64 -27.90
N ILE A 33 -19.25 13.81 -28.01
CA ILE A 33 -19.18 12.38 -27.66
C ILE A 33 -18.37 11.57 -28.69
N VAL A 34 -18.45 11.92 -29.99
CA VAL A 34 -17.71 11.20 -31.05
C VAL A 34 -16.27 11.72 -31.24
N LEU A 35 -15.96 12.95 -30.84
CA LEU A 35 -14.60 13.52 -30.88
C LEU A 35 -13.79 13.33 -29.59
N SER A 36 -14.35 12.69 -28.56
CA SER A 36 -13.59 12.19 -27.40
C SER A 36 -12.95 10.82 -27.67
N CYS A 37 -12.54 10.58 -28.92
CA CYS A 37 -11.45 9.64 -29.18
C CYS A 37 -10.17 10.32 -28.70
N SER A 38 -9.91 10.21 -27.41
CA SER A 38 -8.61 10.48 -26.82
C SER A 38 -7.55 9.74 -27.63
N HIS A 39 -6.82 10.48 -28.48
CA HIS A 39 -5.53 10.06 -28.99
C HIS A 39 -4.61 9.95 -27.78
N HIS A 40 -4.70 8.82 -27.07
CA HIS A 40 -3.59 8.39 -26.25
C HIS A 40 -2.46 8.05 -27.22
N PRO A 41 -1.22 8.48 -26.97
CA PRO A 41 -0.09 7.88 -27.65
C PRO A 41 -0.17 6.37 -27.40
N HIS A 42 -0.54 5.62 -28.43
CA HIS A 42 -0.25 4.20 -28.45
C HIS A 42 1.27 4.13 -28.52
N VAL A 43 1.90 3.82 -27.39
CA VAL A 43 3.28 3.36 -27.39
C VAL A 43 3.26 2.14 -28.29
N ASN A 44 3.89 2.26 -29.46
CA ASN A 44 4.02 1.15 -30.38
C ASN A 44 4.96 0.15 -29.69
N LEU A 45 4.39 -0.94 -29.18
CA LEU A 45 5.10 -1.97 -28.43
C LEU A 45 5.91 -2.81 -29.43
N ASP A 46 7.07 -2.30 -29.83
CA ASP A 46 8.08 -3.09 -30.54
C ASP A 46 8.57 -4.21 -29.59
N GLY A 47 7.89 -5.36 -29.67
CA GLY A 47 8.20 -6.58 -28.91
C GLY A 47 7.84 -6.55 -27.43
N PRO A 48 7.92 -7.70 -26.74
CA PRO A 48 7.68 -7.77 -25.30
C PRO A 48 8.87 -7.18 -24.55
N TYR A 49 8.76 -5.94 -24.09
CA TYR A 49 9.71 -5.43 -23.11
C TYR A 49 9.38 -6.05 -21.74
N TRP A 50 10.36 -6.74 -21.17
CA TRP A 50 10.29 -7.39 -19.85
C TRP A 50 11.00 -6.59 -18.76
N LYS A 51 11.50 -5.41 -19.12
CA LYS A 51 12.13 -4.46 -18.21
C LYS A 51 11.69 -3.05 -18.59
N ASP A 52 11.10 -2.33 -17.65
CA ASP A 52 10.81 -0.91 -17.77
C ASP A 52 12.10 -0.10 -17.59
N ASP A 53 12.15 1.06 -18.24
CA ASP A 53 13.31 1.97 -18.23
C ASP A 53 13.11 3.08 -17.19
N ASP A 54 12.77 2.67 -15.96
CA ASP A 54 12.40 3.50 -14.82
C ASP A 54 13.49 3.61 -13.74
N THR A 55 14.73 3.25 -14.10
CA THR A 55 15.90 3.35 -13.23
C THR A 55 16.92 4.35 -13.75
N LYS A 56 16.49 5.37 -14.51
CA LYS A 56 17.38 6.41 -14.99
C LYS A 56 17.82 7.29 -13.85
N ALA A 57 19.02 7.85 -13.98
CA ALA A 57 19.55 8.81 -13.04
C ALA A 57 18.61 10.02 -12.88
N ILE A 58 18.22 10.28 -11.65
CA ILE A 58 17.49 11.48 -11.23
C ILE A 58 18.24 12.16 -10.09
N ALA A 59 18.02 13.46 -9.92
CA ALA A 59 18.44 14.16 -8.71
C ALA A 59 17.72 13.56 -7.49
N GLU A 60 18.40 13.51 -6.34
CA GLU A 60 17.81 13.00 -5.11
C GLU A 60 16.55 13.80 -4.73
N PRO A 61 15.37 13.19 -4.71
CA PRO A 61 14.15 13.91 -4.39
C PRO A 61 14.08 14.22 -2.89
N SER A 62 13.37 15.30 -2.56
CA SER A 62 13.09 15.66 -1.17
C SER A 62 12.29 14.58 -0.46
N PHE A 63 12.48 14.46 0.86
CA PHE A 63 11.58 13.68 1.70
C PHE A 63 10.17 14.27 1.67
N GLU A 64 9.14 13.45 1.42
CA GLU A 64 7.75 13.88 1.55
C GLU A 64 7.12 13.22 2.77
N GLU A 65 6.71 14.05 3.73
CA GLU A 65 5.96 13.60 4.89
C GLU A 65 4.48 13.55 4.55
N THR A 66 3.83 12.44 4.87
CA THR A 66 2.38 12.30 4.74
C THR A 66 1.72 12.42 6.10
N ASN A 67 0.80 13.37 6.23
CA ASN A 67 -0.01 13.48 7.44
C ASN A 67 -1.04 12.35 7.47
N ILE A 68 -0.80 11.35 8.33
CA ILE A 68 -1.63 10.15 8.42
C ILE A 68 -3.10 10.44 8.68
N ILE A 69 -3.41 11.41 9.54
CA ILE A 69 -4.80 11.77 9.87
C ILE A 69 -5.47 12.36 8.62
N TRP A 70 -4.79 13.31 7.95
CA TRP A 70 -5.32 13.92 6.73
C TRP A 70 -5.49 12.89 5.61
N THR A 71 -4.49 12.05 5.36
CA THR A 71 -4.61 10.99 4.35
C THR A 71 -5.77 10.06 4.67
N SER A 72 -5.93 9.64 5.93
CA SER A 72 -7.05 8.78 6.34
C SER A 72 -8.41 9.43 6.05
N VAL A 73 -8.57 10.73 6.39
CA VAL A 73 -9.79 11.50 6.12
C VAL A 73 -10.01 11.66 4.62
N LYS A 74 -8.96 11.98 3.85
CA LYS A 74 -9.01 12.11 2.39
C LYS A 74 -9.52 10.82 1.75
N ARG A 75 -8.85 9.69 2.01
CA ARG A 75 -9.19 8.36 1.43
C ARG A 75 -10.62 7.94 1.74
N THR A 76 -11.02 8.15 2.99
CA THR A 76 -12.25 7.58 3.53
C THR A 76 -13.48 8.46 3.29
N THR A 77 -13.31 9.78 3.16
CA THR A 77 -14.43 10.71 3.00
C THR A 77 -14.42 11.41 1.64
N PHE A 78 -13.33 12.10 1.31
CA PHE A 78 -13.28 12.96 0.14
C PHE A 78 -13.15 12.15 -1.15
N ASP A 79 -12.23 11.20 -1.19
CA ASP A 79 -12.00 10.36 -2.38
C ASP A 79 -13.27 9.55 -2.67
N GLN A 80 -13.89 8.93 -1.66
CA GLN A 80 -15.17 8.23 -1.80
C GLN A 80 -16.27 9.12 -2.40
N GLY A 81 -16.39 10.36 -1.93
CA GLY A 81 -17.36 11.31 -2.45
C GLY A 81 -17.07 11.73 -3.89
N LEU A 82 -15.81 12.01 -4.22
CA LEU A 82 -15.38 12.38 -5.57
C LEU A 82 -15.56 11.22 -6.55
N GLU A 83 -15.23 10.01 -6.13
CA GLU A 83 -15.41 8.79 -6.91
C GLU A 83 -16.87 8.51 -7.27
N LEU A 84 -17.81 8.81 -6.37
CA LEU A 84 -19.25 8.74 -6.64
C LEU A 84 -19.69 9.78 -7.67
N MET A 85 -19.02 10.93 -7.71
CA MET A 85 -19.29 12.02 -8.66
C MET A 85 -18.51 11.91 -9.98
N ASP A 86 -17.59 10.94 -10.10
CA ASP A 86 -16.85 10.67 -11.33
C ASP A 86 -17.74 9.93 -12.34
N PHE A 87 -18.58 10.70 -13.03
CA PHE A 87 -19.55 10.17 -13.99
C PHE A 87 -18.89 9.35 -15.09
N ASP A 88 -17.73 9.79 -15.57
CA ASP A 88 -17.02 9.13 -16.65
C ASP A 88 -16.53 7.73 -16.22
N ARG A 89 -15.86 7.64 -15.07
CA ARG A 89 -15.46 6.36 -14.48
C ARG A 89 -16.65 5.45 -14.23
N ASN A 90 -17.72 5.98 -13.63
CA ASN A 90 -18.89 5.18 -13.27
C ASN A 90 -19.65 4.67 -14.50
N VAL A 91 -19.79 5.49 -15.54
CA VAL A 91 -20.35 5.09 -16.84
C VAL A 91 -19.50 3.99 -17.47
N ARG A 92 -18.18 4.17 -17.54
CA ARG A 92 -17.23 3.15 -18.04
C ARG A 92 -17.40 1.82 -17.32
N LYS A 93 -17.41 1.83 -15.98
CA LYS A 93 -17.62 0.62 -15.16
C LYS A 93 -18.98 -0.03 -15.42
N LEU A 94 -20.05 0.76 -15.49
CA LEU A 94 -21.41 0.28 -15.74
C LEU A 94 -21.54 -0.44 -17.10
N PHE A 95 -20.85 0.06 -18.13
CA PHE A 95 -20.82 -0.56 -19.45
C PHE A 95 -19.71 -1.61 -19.62
N GLY A 96 -19.05 -2.03 -18.54
CA GLY A 96 -18.04 -3.09 -18.57
C GLY A 96 -16.73 -2.69 -19.26
N ASN A 97 -16.44 -1.40 -19.37
CA ASN A 97 -15.23 -0.86 -20.00
C ASN A 97 -14.40 0.03 -19.04
N PRO A 98 -13.98 -0.48 -17.87
CA PRO A 98 -13.16 0.29 -16.93
C PRO A 98 -11.79 0.64 -17.53
N THR A 99 -11.16 1.70 -17.02
CA THR A 99 -9.79 2.09 -17.41
C THR A 99 -8.80 0.99 -17.05
N GLN A 100 -8.17 0.40 -18.08
CA GLN A 100 -7.17 -0.65 -17.90
C GLN A 100 -5.86 -0.10 -17.33
N ALA A 101 -5.06 -0.99 -16.75
CA ALA A 101 -3.74 -0.65 -16.27
C ALA A 101 -2.85 -0.18 -17.43
N LYS A 102 -1.89 0.70 -17.12
CA LYS A 102 -1.08 1.36 -18.15
C LYS A 102 0.33 0.79 -18.27
N ASN A 103 0.86 0.14 -17.24
CA ASN A 103 2.23 -0.38 -17.18
C ASN A 103 2.33 -1.88 -17.48
N THR A 104 1.62 -2.32 -18.52
CA THR A 104 1.64 -3.69 -19.02
C THR A 104 2.34 -3.77 -20.37
N ASN A 105 3.02 -4.88 -20.64
CA ASN A 105 3.57 -5.15 -21.97
C ASN A 105 2.52 -5.76 -22.92
N SER A 106 2.96 -6.16 -24.12
CA SER A 106 2.09 -6.74 -25.16
C SER A 106 1.52 -8.13 -24.80
N PHE A 107 2.01 -8.77 -23.74
CA PHE A 107 1.45 -10.01 -23.17
C PHE A 107 0.46 -9.79 -22.03
N ASP A 108 0.11 -8.53 -21.74
CA ASP A 108 -0.70 -8.15 -20.58
C ASP A 108 -0.03 -8.53 -19.24
N GLU A 109 1.31 -8.47 -19.21
CA GLU A 109 2.14 -8.76 -18.03
C GLU A 109 2.87 -7.50 -17.54
N VAL A 110 3.28 -7.50 -16.27
CA VAL A 110 4.08 -6.42 -15.67
C VAL A 110 5.57 -6.65 -15.92
N PRO A 111 6.28 -5.74 -16.60
CA PRO A 111 7.74 -5.79 -16.74
C PRO A 111 8.48 -5.59 -15.40
N ASN A 112 9.72 -6.08 -15.31
CA ASN A 112 10.60 -5.75 -14.19
C ASN A 112 10.88 -4.24 -14.17
N SER A 113 10.83 -3.62 -12.99
CA SER A 113 10.87 -2.17 -12.80
C SER A 113 11.42 -1.83 -11.41
N SER A 114 11.51 -0.53 -11.08
CA SER A 114 11.83 -0.07 -9.72
C SER A 114 10.74 -0.45 -8.70
N TRP A 115 9.54 -0.82 -9.16
CA TRP A 115 8.38 -1.22 -8.36
C TRP A 115 8.29 -2.73 -8.13
N PHE A 116 8.62 -3.52 -9.15
CA PHE A 116 8.30 -4.96 -9.20
C PHE A 116 9.36 -5.77 -9.94
N THR A 117 9.59 -7.00 -9.51
CA THR A 117 10.45 -7.97 -10.19
C THR A 117 9.73 -9.32 -10.28
N ASN A 118 9.64 -9.88 -11.48
CA ASN A 118 9.07 -11.20 -11.73
C ASN A 118 9.92 -12.32 -11.09
N ARG A 119 9.59 -12.74 -9.86
CA ARG A 119 10.37 -13.73 -9.09
C ARG A 119 9.79 -15.15 -9.10
N HIS A 120 8.61 -15.37 -8.51
CA HIS A 120 8.00 -16.71 -8.41
C HIS A 120 6.77 -16.89 -9.32
N GLY A 121 5.96 -15.85 -9.49
CA GLY A 121 4.68 -15.91 -10.23
C GLY A 121 4.78 -15.85 -11.75
N HIS A 122 5.99 -15.88 -12.32
CA HIS A 122 6.21 -15.71 -13.76
C HIS A 122 6.58 -17.04 -14.42
N PRO A 123 6.11 -17.35 -15.64
CA PRO A 123 6.26 -18.68 -16.25
C PRO A 123 7.69 -19.19 -16.36
N TYR A 124 8.67 -18.29 -16.48
CA TYR A 124 10.08 -18.62 -16.67
C TYR A 124 10.94 -18.36 -15.42
N THR A 125 10.37 -17.82 -14.34
CA THR A 125 11.09 -17.56 -13.09
C THR A 125 10.25 -18.10 -11.93
N ARG A 126 10.76 -19.16 -11.31
CA ARG A 126 10.16 -19.85 -10.17
C ARG A 126 11.20 -19.98 -9.07
N MET A 127 10.87 -19.48 -7.89
CA MET A 127 11.69 -19.66 -6.70
C MET A 127 11.50 -21.08 -6.15
N THR A 128 12.55 -21.69 -5.60
CA THR A 128 12.41 -22.91 -4.79
C THR A 128 11.86 -22.58 -3.40
N PRO A 129 11.30 -23.55 -2.66
CA PRO A 129 10.87 -23.33 -1.28
C PRO A 129 11.96 -22.72 -0.39
N GLU A 130 13.22 -23.12 -0.56
CA GLU A 130 14.35 -22.56 0.19
C GLU A 130 14.59 -21.09 -0.14
N GLN A 131 14.43 -20.70 -1.41
CA GLN A 131 14.55 -19.31 -1.84
C GLN A 131 13.39 -18.45 -1.29
N ILE A 132 12.17 -18.99 -1.26
CA ILE A 132 11.02 -18.32 -0.65
C ILE A 132 11.24 -18.15 0.85
N ALA A 133 11.69 -19.21 1.54
CA ALA A 133 12.03 -19.18 2.95
C ALA A 133 13.19 -18.22 3.27
N ALA A 134 14.13 -18.01 2.34
CA ALA A 134 15.20 -17.03 2.50
C ALA A 134 14.71 -15.57 2.31
N GLY A 135 13.68 -15.34 1.48
CA GLY A 135 13.21 -14.01 1.14
C GLY A 135 14.31 -13.19 0.44
N PRO A 136 14.49 -11.88 0.79
CA PRO A 136 15.56 -11.07 0.21
C PRO A 136 17.00 -11.57 0.46
N GLY A 137 17.25 -12.27 1.58
CA GLY A 137 18.53 -12.93 1.86
C GLY A 137 19.80 -12.06 1.80
N ILE A 138 19.72 -10.77 2.14
CA ILE A 138 20.82 -9.79 2.06
C ILE A 138 21.88 -10.05 3.14
N THR A 139 21.45 -10.37 4.36
CA THR A 139 22.33 -10.68 5.51
C THR A 139 21.87 -11.94 6.23
N SER A 140 22.68 -12.47 7.15
CA SER A 140 22.28 -13.55 8.07
C SER A 140 21.37 -13.08 9.21
N GLY A 141 21.01 -11.79 9.26
CA GLY A 141 20.48 -11.14 10.45
C GLY A 141 21.57 -10.64 11.41
N PRO A 142 21.18 -9.89 12.46
CA PRO A 142 22.12 -9.31 13.41
C PRO A 142 22.85 -10.39 14.23
N ASP A 143 24.12 -10.16 14.54
CA ASP A 143 24.88 -11.08 15.41
C ASP A 143 24.38 -11.03 16.86
N THR A 144 23.59 -12.02 17.25
CA THR A 144 22.97 -12.11 18.59
C THR A 144 23.96 -12.43 19.73
N SER A 145 25.20 -12.83 19.40
CA SER A 145 26.22 -13.19 20.39
C SER A 145 27.00 -11.99 20.93
N GLU A 146 26.99 -10.89 20.19
CA GLU A 146 27.72 -9.66 20.48
C GLU A 146 26.80 -8.56 21.02
N ILE A 147 27.41 -7.43 21.43
CA ILE A 147 26.67 -6.27 21.90
C ILE A 147 25.98 -5.55 20.73
N TRP A 148 24.69 -5.26 20.89
CA TRP A 148 23.91 -4.38 20.04
C TRP A 148 23.84 -2.96 20.60
N ASN A 149 24.08 -1.98 19.73
CA ASN A 149 24.06 -0.57 20.08
C ASN A 149 22.72 0.06 19.70
N VAL A 150 21.87 0.36 20.69
CA VAL A 150 20.60 1.05 20.50
C VAL A 150 20.86 2.52 20.19
N PHE A 151 20.48 2.98 18.99
CA PHE A 151 20.74 4.37 18.58
C PHE A 151 19.47 5.22 18.38
N ARG A 152 18.29 4.59 18.34
CA ARG A 152 17.00 5.29 18.17
C ARG A 152 15.86 4.42 18.71
N LEU A 153 15.00 4.96 19.56
CA LEU A 153 13.74 4.29 19.93
C LEU A 153 12.74 4.39 18.77
N LYS A 154 11.90 3.36 18.58
CA LYS A 154 10.84 3.42 17.56
C LYS A 154 9.87 4.54 17.94
N SER A 155 9.65 5.46 17.00
CA SER A 155 8.67 6.54 17.12
C SER A 155 7.58 6.32 16.07
N GLY A 156 6.34 6.09 16.49
CA GLY A 156 5.20 5.84 15.59
C GLY A 156 4.88 4.35 15.38
N GLY A 157 3.64 4.08 14.94
CA GLY A 157 3.05 2.73 14.86
C GLY A 157 2.69 2.14 16.23
N ALA A 158 1.90 1.06 16.24
CA ALA A 158 1.39 0.45 17.48
C ALA A 158 2.42 -0.48 18.17
N THR A 159 3.27 -1.17 17.38
CA THR A 159 4.23 -2.15 17.91
C THR A 159 5.41 -1.50 18.63
N LEU A 160 5.81 -2.08 19.75
CA LEU A 160 7.00 -1.70 20.51
C LEU A 160 8.29 -2.06 19.73
N GLY A 161 9.33 -1.25 19.89
CA GLY A 161 10.60 -1.51 19.21
C GLY A 161 11.66 -0.42 19.35
N PHE A 162 12.85 -0.71 18.81
CA PHE A 162 13.96 0.23 18.72
C PHE A 162 14.94 -0.18 17.63
N TRP A 163 15.74 0.77 17.16
CA TRP A 163 16.80 0.54 16.20
C TRP A 163 18.10 0.17 16.90
N ILE A 164 18.77 -0.86 16.36
CA ILE A 164 20.09 -1.31 16.78
C ILE A 164 21.08 -1.25 15.62
N GLU A 165 22.34 -1.07 15.97
CA GLU A 165 23.50 -1.36 15.13
C GLU A 165 24.25 -2.53 15.75
N ASP A 166 24.48 -3.58 14.96
CA ASP A 166 25.18 -4.79 15.43
C ASP A 166 26.71 -4.65 15.33
N SER A 167 27.45 -5.72 15.66
CA SER A 167 28.92 -5.74 15.61
C SER A 167 29.50 -5.65 14.20
N LYS A 168 28.70 -5.94 13.16
CA LYS A 168 29.08 -5.87 11.75
C LYS A 168 28.83 -4.49 11.14
N GLY A 169 28.13 -3.62 11.89
CA GLY A 169 27.73 -2.27 11.43
C GLY A 169 26.39 -2.26 10.70
N ASP A 170 25.70 -3.39 10.61
CA ASP A 170 24.37 -3.47 10.02
C ASP A 170 23.34 -2.90 11.00
N GLN A 171 22.34 -2.18 10.45
CA GLN A 171 21.31 -1.54 11.24
C GLN A 171 19.97 -2.25 11.07
N TYR A 172 19.31 -2.54 12.18
CA TYR A 172 18.02 -3.24 12.20
C TYR A 172 17.02 -2.50 13.07
N LEU A 173 15.76 -2.44 12.62
CA LEU A 173 14.63 -2.14 13.48
C LEU A 173 14.19 -3.42 14.17
N ILE A 174 14.31 -3.46 15.49
CA ILE A 174 13.81 -4.54 16.33
C ILE A 174 12.35 -4.25 16.69
N LYS A 175 11.45 -5.18 16.36
CA LYS A 175 10.04 -5.17 16.77
C LYS A 175 9.71 -6.41 17.59
N PHE A 176 8.76 -6.28 18.51
CA PHE A 176 8.39 -7.34 19.46
C PHE A 176 6.98 -7.84 19.24
N ASP A 177 6.73 -9.09 19.64
CA ASP A 177 5.38 -9.59 19.87
C ASP A 177 4.78 -8.97 21.14
N PRO A 178 3.45 -8.75 21.19
CA PRO A 178 2.78 -8.46 22.45
C PRO A 178 2.86 -9.69 23.37
N SER A 179 2.97 -9.46 24.68
CA SER A 179 3.19 -10.53 25.66
C SER A 179 2.10 -11.61 25.67
N GLU A 180 0.86 -11.24 25.34
CA GLU A 180 -0.30 -12.14 25.29
C GLU A 180 -0.34 -13.01 24.02
N PHE A 181 0.37 -12.60 22.96
CA PHE A 181 0.40 -13.32 21.67
C PHE A 181 1.86 -13.54 21.22
N PRO A 182 2.63 -14.37 21.95
CA PRO A 182 3.99 -14.68 21.55
C PRO A 182 4.03 -15.29 20.15
N GLU A 183 5.08 -14.97 19.40
CA GLU A 183 5.35 -15.41 18.02
C GLU A 183 4.44 -14.84 16.93
N MET A 184 3.30 -14.22 17.27
CA MET A 184 2.27 -13.85 16.31
C MET A 184 2.70 -12.78 15.31
N ALA A 185 3.05 -11.58 15.79
CA ALA A 185 3.39 -10.45 14.93
C ALA A 185 4.73 -10.66 14.24
N THR A 186 5.71 -11.28 14.91
CA THR A 186 7.03 -11.58 14.34
C THR A 186 6.97 -12.66 13.25
N ALA A 187 6.16 -13.72 13.43
CA ALA A 187 5.92 -14.72 12.39
C ALA A 187 5.16 -14.12 11.21
N ALA A 188 4.06 -13.40 11.49
CA ALA A 188 3.26 -12.73 10.46
C ALA A 188 4.13 -11.80 9.60
N ALA A 189 4.98 -10.99 10.23
CA ALA A 189 5.88 -10.09 9.52
C ALA A 189 6.86 -10.84 8.61
N THR A 190 7.59 -11.82 9.16
CA THR A 190 8.59 -12.58 8.41
C THR A 190 7.96 -13.37 7.25
N MET A 191 6.83 -14.02 7.47
CA MET A 191 6.10 -14.75 6.43
C MET A 191 5.53 -13.79 5.37
N GLY A 192 4.94 -12.68 5.78
CA GLY A 192 4.39 -11.67 4.85
C GLY A 192 5.46 -11.01 3.99
N SER A 193 6.62 -10.67 4.57
CA SER A 193 7.77 -10.14 3.83
C SER A 193 8.24 -11.15 2.76
N ARG A 194 8.44 -12.41 3.13
CA ARG A 194 8.84 -13.49 2.20
C ARG A 194 7.82 -13.72 1.10
N PHE A 195 6.53 -13.75 1.45
CA PHE A 195 5.43 -13.87 0.50
C PHE A 195 5.44 -12.74 -0.53
N PHE A 196 5.46 -11.47 -0.09
CA PHE A 196 5.45 -10.33 -1.02
C PHE A 196 6.76 -10.20 -1.81
N TYR A 197 7.90 -10.62 -1.23
CA TYR A 197 9.13 -10.77 -1.99
C TYR A 197 8.96 -11.78 -3.13
N ALA A 198 8.44 -12.98 -2.85
CA ALA A 198 8.19 -14.01 -3.86
C ALA A 198 7.17 -13.55 -4.92
N CYS A 199 6.12 -12.84 -4.51
CA CYS A 199 5.16 -12.22 -5.43
C CYS A 199 5.81 -11.24 -6.40
N GLY A 200 6.86 -10.53 -5.96
CA GLY A 200 7.68 -9.68 -6.82
C GLY A 200 7.92 -8.26 -6.30
N TYR A 201 7.36 -7.89 -5.15
CA TYR A 201 7.56 -6.57 -4.56
C TYR A 201 8.94 -6.43 -3.90
N ASN A 202 9.40 -5.21 -3.74
CA ASN A 202 10.55 -4.94 -2.88
C ASN A 202 10.07 -4.84 -1.43
N VAL A 203 10.79 -5.51 -0.54
CA VAL A 203 10.49 -5.55 0.89
C VAL A 203 11.79 -5.43 1.68
N PRO A 204 11.79 -4.86 2.89
CA PRO A 204 12.90 -5.02 3.81
C PRO A 204 13.13 -6.50 4.13
N GLN A 205 14.39 -6.89 4.32
CA GLN A 205 14.67 -8.20 4.89
C GLN A 205 14.17 -8.22 6.34
N GLU A 206 13.30 -9.17 6.64
CA GLU A 206 12.77 -9.40 7.96
C GLU A 206 13.15 -10.81 8.42
N VAL A 207 13.80 -10.91 9.59
CA VAL A 207 14.25 -12.18 10.17
C VAL A 207 13.88 -12.28 11.63
N ILE A 208 13.54 -13.49 12.08
CA ILE A 208 13.31 -13.79 13.50
C ILE A 208 14.66 -14.02 14.17
N VAL A 209 14.86 -13.39 15.33
CA VAL A 209 16.06 -13.55 16.15
C VAL A 209 15.70 -13.80 17.61
N TYR A 210 16.57 -14.54 18.29
CA TYR A 210 16.51 -14.78 19.74
C TYR A 210 17.79 -14.25 20.35
N TRP A 211 17.69 -13.31 21.29
CA TRP A 211 18.84 -12.57 21.81
C TRP A 211 18.73 -12.32 23.32
N ASP A 212 19.87 -12.17 23.99
CA ASP A 212 19.93 -11.90 25.44
C ASP A 212 19.78 -10.39 25.69
N PRO A 213 18.79 -9.93 26.50
CA PRO A 213 18.62 -8.52 26.85
C PRO A 213 19.87 -7.85 27.46
N LYS A 214 20.80 -8.63 28.04
CA LYS A 214 22.09 -8.12 28.56
C LYS A 214 23.05 -7.65 27.47
N ASN A 215 22.82 -8.04 26.22
CA ASN A 215 23.65 -7.66 25.08
C ASN A 215 23.27 -6.28 24.50
N LEU A 216 22.51 -5.44 25.22
CA LEU A 216 22.22 -4.07 24.78
C LEU A 216 23.13 -3.04 25.43
N ARG A 217 23.53 -2.06 24.62
CA ARG A 217 24.06 -0.78 25.09
C ARG A 217 23.43 0.36 24.32
N ILE A 218 23.39 1.54 24.93
CA ILE A 218 22.92 2.76 24.27
C ILE A 218 24.10 3.36 23.51
N LYS A 219 23.92 3.59 22.21
CA LYS A 219 24.92 4.28 21.39
C LYS A 219 25.07 5.72 21.90
N SER A 220 26.30 6.19 22.01
CA SER A 220 26.57 7.57 22.42
C SER A 220 25.81 8.57 21.53
N GLY A 221 25.12 9.53 22.14
CA GLY A 221 24.32 10.53 21.43
C GLY A 221 22.92 10.07 20.98
N ALA A 222 22.48 8.85 21.34
CA ALA A 222 21.11 8.41 21.09
C ALA A 222 20.09 9.32 21.77
N THR A 223 19.09 9.77 21.01
CA THR A 223 18.05 10.70 21.48
C THR A 223 16.65 10.23 21.09
N LYS A 224 15.65 10.60 21.91
CA LYS A 224 14.22 10.41 21.68
C LYS A 224 13.49 11.75 21.73
N LYS A 225 12.25 11.78 21.22
CA LYS A 225 11.35 12.94 21.40
C LYS A 225 10.55 12.78 22.70
N ASP A 226 10.42 13.83 23.49
CA ASP A 226 9.49 13.90 24.61
C ASP A 226 8.05 14.18 24.14
N GLY A 227 7.08 14.21 25.07
CA GLY A 227 5.68 14.52 24.75
C GLY A 227 5.44 15.95 24.22
N LYS A 228 6.45 16.81 24.23
CA LYS A 228 6.43 18.17 23.66
C LYS A 228 7.22 18.25 22.35
N GLY A 229 7.80 17.14 21.88
CA GLY A 229 8.61 17.06 20.67
C GLY A 229 10.09 17.44 20.84
N ASN A 230 10.55 17.76 22.05
CA ASN A 230 11.96 18.09 22.30
C ASN A 230 12.83 16.84 22.25
N ARG A 231 14.08 16.98 21.79
CA ARG A 231 15.05 15.89 21.78
C ARG A 231 15.71 15.76 23.15
N ILE A 232 15.56 14.59 23.77
CA ILE A 232 16.20 14.23 25.05
C ILE A 232 17.01 12.94 24.89
N PRO A 233 18.06 12.70 25.69
CA PRO A 233 18.82 11.45 25.65
C PRO A 233 17.95 10.22 25.91
N VAL A 234 18.27 9.11 25.26
CA VAL A 234 17.70 7.79 25.58
C VAL A 234 18.36 7.26 26.86
N THR A 235 17.56 6.72 27.78
CA THR A 235 18.06 6.09 29.02
C THR A 235 17.84 4.57 28.99
N MET A 236 18.53 3.84 29.87
CA MET A 236 18.31 2.39 29.97
C MET A 236 16.91 2.08 30.53
N ASP A 237 16.34 2.97 31.34
CA ASP A 237 14.97 2.84 31.85
C ASP A 237 13.93 2.89 30.72
N ASP A 238 14.19 3.65 29.66
CA ASP A 238 13.33 3.68 28.48
C ASP A 238 13.28 2.32 27.79
N ILE A 239 14.45 1.70 27.61
CA ILE A 239 14.58 0.37 27.02
C ILE A 239 13.95 -0.68 27.94
N ASN A 240 14.26 -0.63 29.24
CA ASN A 240 13.70 -1.56 30.22
C ASN A 240 12.17 -1.49 30.29
N SER A 241 11.58 -0.30 30.13
CA SER A 241 10.13 -0.11 30.09
C SER A 241 9.50 -0.78 28.86
N ILE A 242 10.21 -0.79 27.72
CA ILE A 242 9.81 -1.55 26.53
C ILE A 242 9.92 -3.05 26.83
N LEU A 243 11.08 -3.51 27.30
CA LEU A 243 11.36 -4.93 27.56
C LEU A 243 10.55 -5.53 28.73
N ALA A 244 9.90 -4.71 29.54
CA ALA A 244 8.98 -5.17 30.58
C ALA A 244 7.63 -5.64 30.01
N GLN A 245 7.28 -5.21 28.79
CA GLN A 245 6.01 -5.51 28.13
C GLN A 245 6.10 -6.66 27.12
N VAL A 246 7.31 -7.19 26.89
CA VAL A 246 7.55 -8.24 25.90
C VAL A 246 7.61 -9.61 26.58
N TYR A 247 7.16 -10.64 25.86
CA TYR A 247 7.33 -12.02 26.30
C TYR A 247 8.81 -12.40 26.37
N LYS A 248 9.20 -13.18 27.39
CA LYS A 248 10.55 -13.71 27.56
C LYS A 248 10.51 -15.22 27.52
N GLU A 249 11.44 -15.80 26.78
CA GLU A 249 11.61 -17.25 26.71
C GLU A 249 12.04 -17.83 28.07
N PRO A 250 11.86 -19.14 28.29
CA PRO A 250 12.28 -19.78 29.54
C PRO A 250 13.77 -19.61 29.88
N ASP A 251 14.64 -19.43 28.87
CA ASP A 251 16.08 -19.17 29.04
C ASP A 251 16.41 -17.68 29.25
N GLY A 252 15.40 -16.81 29.28
CA GLY A 252 15.52 -15.37 29.46
C GLY A 252 15.79 -14.58 28.18
N LYS A 253 15.94 -15.26 27.03
CA LYS A 253 16.04 -14.58 25.73
C LYS A 253 14.72 -13.98 25.29
N ILE A 254 14.79 -13.11 24.30
CA ILE A 254 13.64 -12.45 23.70
C ILE A 254 13.59 -12.79 22.22
N ARG A 255 12.45 -13.32 21.76
CA ARG A 255 12.13 -13.43 20.33
C ARG A 255 11.81 -12.04 19.78
N SER A 256 12.36 -11.71 18.62
CA SER A 256 12.06 -10.44 17.96
C SER A 256 12.14 -10.55 16.45
N LEU A 257 11.46 -9.62 15.79
CA LEU A 257 11.67 -9.33 14.38
C LEU A 257 12.84 -8.36 14.25
N ALA A 258 13.85 -8.71 13.45
CA ALA A 258 14.87 -7.78 13.00
C ALA A 258 14.60 -7.42 11.53
N SER A 259 14.20 -6.17 11.29
CA SER A 259 13.98 -5.62 9.95
C SER A 259 15.20 -4.80 9.53
N LEU A 260 15.89 -5.22 8.46
CA LEU A 260 17.09 -4.55 7.95
C LEU A 260 16.78 -3.12 7.48
N ASN A 261 17.69 -2.17 7.78
CA ASN A 261 17.61 -0.81 7.29
C ASN A 261 17.84 -0.78 5.77
N VAL A 262 16.89 -0.21 5.02
CA VAL A 262 16.98 -0.08 3.55
C VAL A 262 17.66 1.22 3.09
N GLY A 263 18.10 2.08 4.02
CA GLY A 263 18.93 3.25 3.71
C GLY A 263 18.14 4.56 3.55
N ASN A 264 18.28 5.22 2.41
CA ASN A 264 17.85 6.60 2.20
C ASN A 264 16.36 6.71 1.85
N VAL A 265 15.50 6.63 2.87
CA VAL A 265 14.04 6.71 2.76
C VAL A 265 13.57 8.13 2.40
N LYS A 266 12.67 8.26 1.42
CA LYS A 266 12.10 9.52 0.89
C LYS A 266 10.63 9.75 1.20
N GLY A 267 10.09 8.95 2.11
CA GLY A 267 8.69 8.96 2.51
C GLY A 267 7.93 7.78 1.89
N PRO A 268 6.64 7.62 2.21
CA PRO A 268 5.79 6.65 1.55
C PRO A 268 5.45 7.08 0.12
N PHE A 269 5.20 6.11 -0.76
CA PHE A 269 4.47 6.39 -1.99
C PHE A 269 2.97 6.43 -1.72
N MET A 270 2.24 7.12 -2.60
CA MET A 270 0.78 7.19 -2.55
C MET A 270 0.20 6.16 -3.52
N TYR A 271 -0.94 5.54 -3.25
CA TYR A 271 -1.64 4.69 -4.24
C TYR A 271 -2.37 5.50 -5.34
N GLU A 272 -2.11 6.81 -5.44
CA GLU A 272 -2.67 7.71 -6.45
C GLU A 272 -1.60 8.66 -7.02
N GLY A 273 -1.87 9.16 -8.22
CA GLY A 273 -1.03 10.17 -8.88
C GLY A 273 0.34 9.61 -9.23
N THR A 274 1.32 10.49 -9.31
CA THR A 274 2.73 10.14 -9.50
C THR A 274 3.58 10.86 -8.45
N ARG A 275 4.78 10.35 -8.22
CA ARG A 275 5.79 10.88 -7.32
C ARG A 275 6.39 12.15 -7.90
N LYS A 276 6.16 13.27 -7.21
CA LYS A 276 6.75 14.55 -7.59
C LYS A 276 8.28 14.47 -7.46
N GLY A 277 8.98 14.97 -8.47
CA GLY A 277 10.44 14.98 -8.50
C GLY A 277 11.07 13.67 -8.96
N ASP A 278 10.26 12.65 -9.29
CA ASP A 278 10.72 11.45 -9.96
C ASP A 278 10.31 11.47 -11.43
N LEU A 279 11.29 11.63 -12.33
CA LEU A 279 11.04 11.62 -13.78
C LEU A 279 10.84 10.21 -14.33
N ASN A 280 11.20 9.18 -13.57
CA ASN A 280 10.95 7.79 -13.93
C ASN A 280 9.52 7.36 -13.62
N ASP A 281 8.83 8.05 -12.71
CA ASP A 281 7.47 7.72 -12.35
C ASP A 281 6.44 8.32 -13.32
N TRP A 282 6.26 7.61 -14.42
CA TRP A 282 5.40 8.01 -15.55
C TRP A 282 3.96 7.50 -15.43
N CYS A 283 3.73 6.44 -14.66
CA CYS A 283 2.45 5.74 -14.62
C CYS A 283 1.69 6.11 -13.34
N PRO A 284 0.53 6.77 -13.43
CA PRO A 284 -0.23 7.08 -12.24
C PRO A 284 -0.53 5.82 -11.43
N HIS A 285 -0.23 5.84 -10.14
CA HIS A 285 -0.21 4.68 -9.25
C HIS A 285 -1.54 3.92 -9.21
N GLN A 286 -2.68 4.63 -9.25
CA GLN A 286 -4.02 4.02 -9.33
C GLN A 286 -4.29 3.29 -10.66
N HIS A 287 -3.40 3.42 -11.65
CA HIS A 287 -3.44 2.78 -12.95
C HIS A 287 -2.29 1.79 -13.18
N ARG A 288 -1.56 1.41 -12.12
CA ARG A 288 -0.50 0.40 -12.18
C ARG A 288 -1.05 -1.00 -11.90
N ARG A 289 -0.78 -1.97 -12.79
CA ARG A 289 -1.20 -3.38 -12.66
C ARG A 289 -0.61 -4.03 -11.41
N ASP A 290 0.66 -3.76 -11.08
CA ASP A 290 1.33 -4.28 -9.88
C ASP A 290 0.73 -3.73 -8.58
N LEU A 291 0.24 -2.48 -8.55
CA LEU A 291 -0.45 -1.96 -7.36
C LEU A 291 -1.91 -2.39 -7.30
N ARG A 292 -2.59 -2.57 -8.43
CA ARG A 292 -3.98 -3.07 -8.46
C ARG A 292 -4.07 -4.55 -8.09
N GLY A 293 -3.17 -5.37 -8.65
CA GLY A 293 -3.10 -6.80 -8.39
C GLY A 293 -2.69 -7.14 -6.94
N LEU A 294 -2.08 -6.19 -6.23
CA LEU A 294 -1.76 -6.29 -4.81
C LEU A 294 -3.01 -6.57 -3.95
N TYR A 295 -4.21 -6.17 -4.39
CA TYR A 295 -5.47 -6.53 -3.74
C TYR A 295 -5.61 -8.05 -3.57
N VAL A 296 -5.39 -8.81 -4.65
CA VAL A 296 -5.56 -10.27 -4.65
C VAL A 296 -4.51 -10.93 -3.74
N MET A 297 -3.26 -10.50 -3.85
CA MET A 297 -2.16 -11.04 -3.03
C MET A 297 -2.35 -10.69 -1.55
N GLY A 298 -2.76 -9.46 -1.25
CA GLY A 298 -3.09 -9.02 0.10
C GLY A 298 -4.27 -9.77 0.70
N SER A 299 -5.29 -10.10 -0.10
CA SER A 299 -6.45 -10.86 0.37
C SER A 299 -6.09 -12.26 0.85
N LEU A 300 -5.13 -12.95 0.20
CA LEU A 300 -4.73 -14.31 0.56
C LEU A 300 -4.26 -14.41 2.01
N ILE A 301 -3.48 -13.42 2.46
CA ILE A 301 -2.89 -13.40 3.79
C ILE A 301 -3.55 -12.37 4.71
N ASN A 302 -4.77 -11.91 4.38
CA ASN A 302 -5.50 -10.87 5.11
C ASN A 302 -4.62 -9.65 5.50
N HIS A 303 -3.86 -9.11 4.54
CA HIS A 303 -3.06 -7.91 4.74
C HIS A 303 -3.92 -6.64 4.66
N TYR A 304 -4.81 -6.47 5.64
CA TYR A 304 -5.75 -5.36 5.65
C TYR A 304 -5.10 -3.96 5.77
N ASP A 305 -3.82 -3.88 6.15
CA ASP A 305 -3.14 -2.62 6.45
C ASP A 305 -2.35 -2.05 5.25
N LEU A 306 -2.79 -2.35 4.02
CA LEU A 306 -2.21 -1.86 2.75
C LEU A 306 -2.59 -0.40 2.46
N LYS A 307 -2.15 0.50 3.35
CA LYS A 307 -2.31 1.96 3.25
C LYS A 307 -1.02 2.64 2.78
N ASP A 308 -1.13 3.88 2.29
CA ASP A 308 0.01 4.68 1.80
C ASP A 308 1.20 4.65 2.78
N HIS A 309 0.95 4.84 4.09
CA HIS A 309 1.98 4.87 5.15
C HIS A 309 2.79 3.59 5.34
N ASN A 310 2.30 2.45 4.87
CA ASN A 310 3.00 1.17 4.95
C ASN A 310 3.76 0.86 3.64
N SER A 311 4.20 1.92 2.98
CA SER A 311 5.03 1.89 1.80
C SER A 311 6.23 2.83 1.95
N MET A 312 7.21 2.72 1.06
CA MET A 312 8.40 3.56 1.11
C MET A 312 9.08 3.70 -0.24
N ASP A 313 9.43 4.94 -0.54
CA ASP A 313 10.38 5.29 -1.58
C ASP A 313 11.78 5.31 -0.98
N VAL A 314 12.71 4.58 -1.60
CA VAL A 314 14.13 4.57 -1.21
C VAL A 314 14.95 5.09 -2.38
N TYR A 315 15.76 6.11 -2.15
CA TYR A 315 16.72 6.56 -3.15
C TYR A 315 17.95 5.63 -3.15
N VAL A 316 18.18 4.97 -4.27
CA VAL A 316 19.28 4.00 -4.46
C VAL A 316 20.31 4.59 -5.41
N GLY A 317 21.56 4.71 -4.94
CA GLY A 317 22.67 5.32 -5.69
C GLY A 317 23.21 6.59 -5.03
N GLU A 318 24.14 7.25 -5.70
CA GLU A 318 24.63 8.59 -5.30
C GLU A 318 23.76 9.68 -5.90
N ASP A 319 23.71 10.86 -5.27
CA ASP A 319 22.93 12.01 -5.77
C ASP A 319 23.27 12.34 -7.24
N GLY A 320 22.22 12.50 -8.05
CA GLY A 320 22.31 12.75 -9.49
C GLY A 320 22.62 11.52 -10.35
N SER A 321 22.85 10.36 -9.75
CA SER A 321 23.09 9.08 -10.46
C SER A 321 22.16 7.95 -10.02
N GLY A 322 21.41 8.14 -8.94
CA GLY A 322 20.46 7.17 -8.41
C GLY A 322 19.05 7.28 -8.97
N TYR A 323 18.16 6.44 -8.45
CA TYR A 323 16.73 6.37 -8.77
C TYR A 323 15.92 6.00 -7.54
N LEU A 324 14.60 6.21 -7.57
CA LEU A 324 13.71 5.73 -6.51
C LEU A 324 13.33 4.27 -6.74
N LYS A 325 13.41 3.49 -5.67
CA LYS A 325 12.94 2.11 -5.59
C LYS A 325 11.82 2.02 -4.55
N HIS A 326 10.73 1.36 -4.91
CA HIS A 326 9.48 1.39 -4.14
C HIS A 326 9.31 0.09 -3.36
N TYR A 327 9.10 0.21 -2.05
CA TYR A 327 9.02 -0.89 -1.10
C TYR A 327 7.65 -0.97 -0.44
N LEU A 328 7.17 -2.19 -0.23
CA LEU A 328 6.13 -2.49 0.76
C LEU A 328 6.79 -2.77 2.11
N MET A 329 6.12 -2.42 3.21
CA MET A 329 6.63 -2.70 4.55
C MET A 329 5.51 -2.96 5.57
N ASP A 330 5.93 -3.28 6.79
CA ASP A 330 5.07 -3.43 7.96
C ASP A 330 4.08 -4.60 7.87
N PHE A 331 4.63 -5.78 7.58
CA PHE A 331 3.88 -7.02 7.43
C PHE A 331 3.41 -7.65 8.77
N GLY A 332 3.70 -7.00 9.90
CA GLY A 332 3.25 -7.45 11.23
C GLY A 332 1.73 -7.49 11.37
N SER A 333 1.01 -6.81 10.46
CA SER A 333 -0.46 -6.78 10.38
C SER A 333 -1.01 -7.67 9.26
N THR A 334 -0.39 -8.82 9.02
CA THR A 334 -0.86 -9.89 8.12
C THR A 334 -1.43 -11.08 8.91
N PHE A 335 -1.99 -12.07 8.22
CA PHE A 335 -2.63 -13.26 8.77
C PHE A 335 -3.68 -12.94 9.83
N GLY A 336 -3.51 -13.37 11.08
CA GLY A 336 -4.40 -13.05 12.19
C GLY A 336 -3.87 -12.00 13.15
N SER A 337 -2.75 -11.35 12.82
CA SER A 337 -2.04 -10.38 13.64
C SER A 337 -2.43 -8.94 13.30
N ASP A 338 -2.58 -8.08 14.30
CA ASP A 338 -2.67 -6.62 14.17
C ASP A 338 -1.38 -5.90 14.62
N GLY A 339 -0.27 -6.64 14.65
CA GLY A 339 1.07 -6.15 15.01
C GLY A 339 1.27 -5.84 16.50
N SER A 340 0.21 -5.57 17.26
CA SER A 340 0.24 -5.31 18.70
C SER A 340 -0.82 -6.08 19.50
N ASP A 341 -1.75 -6.72 18.80
CA ASP A 341 -2.80 -7.58 19.33
C ASP A 341 -3.24 -8.52 18.19
N ALA A 342 -4.09 -9.49 18.45
CA ALA A 342 -4.79 -10.23 17.41
C ALA A 342 -5.75 -9.28 16.66
N LYS A 343 -6.00 -9.58 15.38
CA LYS A 343 -6.98 -8.81 14.60
C LYS A 343 -8.34 -8.80 15.30
N ILE A 344 -8.94 -7.61 15.36
CA ILE A 344 -10.38 -7.50 15.63
C ILE A 344 -11.17 -8.07 14.44
N GLN A 345 -12.39 -8.50 14.70
CA GLN A 345 -13.24 -9.23 13.76
C GLN A 345 -13.43 -8.55 12.39
N SER A 346 -13.49 -7.21 12.35
CA SER A 346 -13.75 -6.47 11.11
C SER A 346 -12.53 -6.32 10.18
N LYS A 347 -11.31 -6.63 10.64
CA LYS A 347 -10.10 -6.44 9.81
C LYS A 347 -10.08 -7.44 8.65
N GLY A 348 -10.05 -6.92 7.42
CA GLY A 348 -10.17 -7.70 6.20
C GLY A 348 -11.59 -7.75 5.64
N TYR A 349 -12.57 -7.21 6.36
CA TYR A 349 -14.00 -7.31 6.03
C TYR A 349 -14.72 -5.97 5.87
N ALA A 350 -14.16 -4.91 6.43
CA ALA A 350 -14.71 -3.56 6.32
C ALA A 350 -13.59 -2.52 6.46
N ASN A 351 -13.74 -1.39 5.77
CA ASN A 351 -12.92 -0.22 6.06
C ASN A 351 -13.25 0.32 7.46
N THR A 352 -12.34 1.12 8.04
CA THR A 352 -12.56 1.74 9.35
C THR A 352 -13.81 2.63 9.36
N PHE A 353 -14.09 3.26 8.22
CA PHE A 353 -15.32 4.00 8.00
C PHE A 353 -15.76 3.75 6.55
N ASP A 354 -16.89 3.07 6.40
CA ASP A 354 -17.50 2.74 5.11
C ASP A 354 -18.90 3.38 5.05
N MET A 355 -19.08 4.30 4.09
CA MET A 355 -20.33 5.02 3.91
C MET A 355 -21.50 4.12 3.48
N ARG A 356 -21.22 3.02 2.78
CA ARG A 356 -22.21 2.02 2.36
C ARG A 356 -22.68 1.23 3.57
N ASP A 357 -21.77 0.86 4.45
CA ASP A 357 -22.11 0.14 5.68
C ASP A 357 -22.83 1.01 6.70
N VAL A 358 -22.45 2.29 6.81
CA VAL A 358 -23.19 3.31 7.56
C VAL A 358 -24.60 3.45 7.02
N GLY A 359 -24.76 3.59 5.70
CA GLY A 359 -26.07 3.67 5.05
C GLY A 359 -26.91 2.43 5.31
N ALA A 360 -26.35 1.23 5.12
CA ALA A 360 -27.02 -0.03 5.37
C ALA A 360 -27.48 -0.17 6.83
N SER A 361 -26.64 0.25 7.78
CA SER A 361 -26.96 0.24 9.20
C SER A 361 -28.08 1.21 9.56
N ILE A 362 -28.08 2.42 8.98
CA ILE A 362 -29.16 3.42 9.16
C ILE A 362 -30.49 2.87 8.64
N PHE A 363 -30.51 2.34 7.41
CA PHE A 363 -31.75 1.78 6.82
C PHE A 363 -32.25 0.54 7.54
N ALA A 364 -31.33 -0.29 8.06
CA ALA A 364 -31.67 -1.44 8.87
C ALA A 364 -31.99 -1.09 10.33
N LEU A 365 -31.98 0.19 10.72
CA LEU A 365 -32.17 0.65 12.11
C LEU A 365 -31.24 -0.06 13.12
N GLY A 366 -30.03 -0.40 12.69
CA GLY A 366 -29.05 -1.14 13.50
C GLY A 366 -29.31 -2.65 13.64
N LEU A 367 -30.33 -3.21 12.97
CA LEU A 367 -30.65 -4.64 13.03
C LEU A 367 -29.79 -5.51 12.10
N LYS A 368 -29.00 -4.90 11.21
CA LYS A 368 -28.09 -5.62 10.34
C LYS A 368 -26.94 -6.20 11.16
N THR A 369 -26.83 -7.51 11.17
CA THR A 369 -25.63 -8.23 11.66
C THR A 369 -24.64 -8.40 10.52
N TRP A 370 -23.37 -8.55 10.87
CA TRP A 370 -22.30 -8.77 9.91
C TRP A 370 -21.67 -10.12 10.18
N ALA A 371 -21.48 -10.92 9.12
CA ALA A 371 -20.95 -12.28 9.26
C ALA A 371 -19.60 -12.31 10.01
N TRP A 372 -18.78 -11.27 9.85
CA TRP A 372 -17.50 -11.16 10.54
C TRP A 372 -17.61 -11.04 12.06
N GLN A 373 -18.76 -10.64 12.61
CA GLN A 373 -18.96 -10.54 14.06
C GLN A 373 -18.82 -11.88 14.78
N ASP A 374 -19.10 -12.99 14.08
CA ASP A 374 -19.06 -14.34 14.63
C ASP A 374 -17.67 -14.97 14.55
N ILE A 375 -16.67 -14.28 13.98
CA ILE A 375 -15.32 -14.80 13.83
C ILE A 375 -14.65 -14.92 15.21
N GLY A 376 -14.25 -16.14 15.56
CA GLY A 376 -13.50 -16.46 16.77
C GLY A 376 -11.99 -16.32 16.62
N MET A 377 -11.27 -16.45 17.74
CA MET A 377 -9.83 -16.70 17.72
C MET A 377 -9.57 -18.10 17.15
N SER A 378 -8.41 -18.30 16.51
CA SER A 378 -7.98 -19.60 15.97
C SER A 378 -7.73 -20.69 17.03
N GLY A 379 -7.76 -20.34 18.32
CA GLY A 379 -7.35 -21.20 19.43
C GLY A 379 -5.84 -21.20 19.70
N TYR A 380 -5.04 -20.60 18.81
CA TYR A 380 -3.59 -20.45 18.97
C TYR A 380 -3.23 -18.96 19.06
N PRO A 381 -2.69 -18.48 20.20
CA PRO A 381 -2.27 -17.09 20.33
C PRO A 381 -1.28 -16.64 19.24
N SER A 382 -0.37 -17.54 18.82
CA SER A 382 0.60 -17.27 17.76
C SER A 382 0.00 -17.09 16.36
N VAL A 383 -1.26 -17.50 16.14
CA VAL A 383 -1.96 -17.34 14.84
C VAL A 383 -2.89 -16.12 14.88
N GLY A 384 -3.45 -15.80 16.04
CA GLY A 384 -4.42 -14.71 16.18
C GLY A 384 -5.79 -15.07 15.58
N ARG A 385 -6.44 -14.08 14.96
CA ARG A 385 -7.75 -14.24 14.31
C ARG A 385 -7.58 -14.36 12.79
N PHE A 386 -7.44 -15.59 12.31
CA PHE A 386 -7.29 -15.93 10.89
C PHE A 386 -8.11 -17.17 10.58
N GLU A 387 -9.01 -17.08 9.60
CA GLU A 387 -9.90 -18.18 9.19
C GLU A 387 -10.30 -18.05 7.71
N SER A 388 -10.89 -19.11 7.18
CA SER A 388 -11.30 -19.24 5.77
C SER A 388 -12.76 -19.64 5.57
N GLU A 389 -13.53 -19.86 6.63
CA GLU A 389 -14.93 -20.29 6.55
C GLU A 389 -15.87 -19.13 6.19
N ILE A 390 -15.62 -17.96 6.79
CA ILE A 390 -16.38 -16.72 6.58
C ILE A 390 -15.65 -15.80 5.59
N PHE A 391 -14.32 -15.87 5.54
CA PHE A 391 -13.50 -15.00 4.70
C PHE A 391 -13.78 -15.19 3.21
N GLN A 392 -14.04 -14.07 2.53
CA GLN A 392 -14.30 -14.03 1.10
C GLN A 392 -13.25 -13.13 0.43
N PRO A 393 -12.22 -13.69 -0.22
CA PRO A 393 -11.13 -12.90 -0.80
C PRO A 393 -11.60 -11.83 -1.80
N ASN A 394 -12.71 -12.05 -2.50
CA ASN A 394 -13.30 -11.10 -3.45
C ASN A 394 -14.11 -9.95 -2.79
N LYS A 395 -14.27 -9.99 -1.47
CA LYS A 395 -14.86 -8.93 -0.64
C LYS A 395 -13.89 -8.45 0.44
N PHE A 396 -12.61 -8.72 0.23
CA PHE A 396 -11.55 -8.27 1.12
C PHE A 396 -11.53 -6.74 1.16
N ASP A 397 -11.43 -6.19 2.37
CA ASP A 397 -11.32 -4.76 2.60
C ASP A 397 -10.09 -4.41 3.44
N VAL A 398 -9.38 -3.39 2.99
CA VAL A 398 -8.29 -2.74 3.73
C VAL A 398 -8.82 -1.78 4.78
N ILE A 399 -7.97 -1.35 5.71
CA ILE A 399 -8.33 -0.43 6.79
C ILE A 399 -8.86 0.91 6.30
N GLN A 400 -8.37 1.37 5.15
CA GLN A 400 -8.72 2.62 4.48
C GLN A 400 -8.83 2.34 2.98
N PRO A 401 -9.78 2.97 2.27
CA PRO A 401 -9.88 2.80 0.83
C PRO A 401 -8.56 3.07 0.11
N ASN A 402 -8.21 2.18 -0.81
CA ASN A 402 -6.98 2.24 -1.59
C ASN A 402 -7.35 2.50 -3.05
N THR A 403 -6.90 3.64 -3.58
CA THR A 403 -7.26 4.09 -4.93
C THR A 403 -6.80 3.16 -6.04
N ALA A 404 -5.73 2.39 -5.85
CA ALA A 404 -5.38 1.36 -6.82
C ALA A 404 -6.45 0.24 -6.82
N PHE A 405 -6.86 -0.22 -5.64
CA PHE A 405 -7.81 -1.33 -5.51
C PHE A 405 -9.19 -0.94 -6.05
N GLU A 406 -9.60 0.31 -5.85
CA GLU A 406 -10.84 0.86 -6.39
C GLU A 406 -10.87 0.93 -7.92
N GLN A 407 -9.71 0.91 -8.56
CA GLN A 407 -9.57 0.94 -10.02
C GLN A 407 -9.20 -0.43 -10.60
N MET A 408 -9.11 -1.47 -9.77
CA MET A 408 -8.81 -2.83 -10.20
C MET A 408 -9.87 -3.33 -11.20
N THR A 409 -9.39 -3.89 -12.32
CA THR A 409 -10.21 -4.58 -13.33
C THR A 409 -10.08 -6.08 -13.19
N TYR A 410 -10.90 -6.85 -13.91
CA TYR A 410 -10.77 -8.32 -13.92
C TYR A 410 -9.43 -8.80 -14.47
N GLN A 411 -8.79 -8.04 -15.37
CA GLN A 411 -7.45 -8.38 -15.85
C GLN A 411 -6.40 -8.16 -14.75
N ASP A 412 -6.58 -7.14 -13.91
CA ASP A 412 -5.69 -6.87 -12.77
C ASP A 412 -5.80 -8.01 -11.76
N ALA A 413 -7.04 -8.40 -11.45
CA ALA A 413 -7.33 -9.49 -10.54
C ALA A 413 -6.84 -10.84 -11.08
N TYR A 414 -7.02 -11.11 -12.38
CA TYR A 414 -6.52 -12.32 -13.01
C TYR A 414 -4.98 -12.39 -12.96
N TRP A 415 -4.30 -11.28 -13.24
CA TRP A 415 -2.85 -11.18 -13.13
C TRP A 415 -2.37 -11.47 -11.70
N GLY A 416 -2.98 -10.84 -10.69
CA GLY A 416 -2.65 -11.11 -9.28
C GLY A 416 -2.94 -12.56 -8.88
N ALA A 417 -4.06 -13.12 -9.35
CA ALA A 417 -4.43 -14.51 -9.08
C ALA A 417 -3.45 -15.51 -9.71
N LYS A 418 -2.91 -15.25 -10.91
CA LYS A 418 -1.86 -16.10 -11.51
C LYS A 418 -0.63 -16.19 -10.61
N ILE A 419 -0.24 -15.09 -9.97
CA ILE A 419 0.90 -15.04 -9.05
C ILE A 419 0.58 -15.83 -7.78
N VAL A 420 -0.61 -15.67 -7.20
CA VAL A 420 -1.04 -16.46 -6.04
C VAL A 420 -1.10 -17.96 -6.36
N MET A 421 -1.64 -18.34 -7.53
CA MET A 421 -1.73 -19.73 -7.98
C MET A 421 -0.37 -20.33 -8.38
N ALA A 422 0.70 -19.54 -8.35
CA ALA A 422 2.05 -20.07 -8.53
C ALA A 422 2.54 -20.82 -7.28
N PHE A 423 2.11 -20.40 -6.09
CA PHE A 423 2.48 -21.05 -4.83
C PHE A 423 1.86 -22.44 -4.73
N SER A 424 2.64 -23.41 -4.26
CA SER A 424 2.25 -24.78 -3.98
C SER A 424 2.19 -25.04 -2.47
N ASP A 425 1.73 -26.23 -2.06
CA ASP A 425 1.71 -26.62 -0.64
C ASP A 425 3.13 -26.71 -0.01
N GLU A 426 4.17 -26.82 -0.83
CA GLU A 426 5.58 -26.86 -0.39
C GLU A 426 6.18 -25.46 -0.17
N ASP A 427 5.59 -24.42 -0.77
CA ASP A 427 6.04 -23.03 -0.70
C ASP A 427 5.47 -22.31 0.54
#